data_AF-A0A640KN45-F1
#
_entry.id   AF-A0A640KN45-F1
#
_cell.length_a   1.000
_cell.length_b   1.000
_cell.length_c   1.000
_cell.angle_alpha   90.00
_cell.angle_beta   90.00
_cell.angle_gamma   90.00
#
_symmetry.space_group_name_H-M   'P 1'
#
loop_
_entity.id
_entity.type
_entity.pdbx_description
1 polymer ?
#
loop_
_entity_poly.entity_id
_entity_poly.type
_entity_poly.pdbx_seq_one_letter_code
_entity_poly.pdbx_strand_id
1 'polypeptide(L)'
;MVMRRGITLVLGVHRSSGRFSRATDKKRFDQGRCEQLNGWRDWAPTLLPSMDTPPAIARPAETAAFFVACFDPFVFSYCIFDFATILHHAGELSEDELLHRPGAMLMSPRSLFADPKARFRFGLERQQRLALVLQSLLRGHDESERSPFTRARALGVQCPMLVPFLRSVCLCMEMKHPFALQAAYVFEELLANGFVSSTLYVEGASRDRSRTLAQLVLLAAKEFGCESALLTGMLLDKEHASPHETVALGRLVACTLAAADRRRLDWALKARGAVRRTLKPQDGWTLGPSRPLVFTRHRECPKMVKQRTAAESNMETPA
;
A
#
# COMPACT_ATOMS: atom_id res chain seq x y z
N MET A 1 25.35 -60.32 -34.06
CA MET A 1 24.64 -61.52 -34.59
C MET A 1 23.52 -61.89 -33.63
N VAL A 2 22.29 -61.74 -34.10
CA VAL A 2 21.02 -62.41 -33.71
C VAL A 2 20.68 -62.67 -32.21
N MET A 3 19.53 -62.08 -31.85
CA MET A 3 18.54 -62.34 -30.79
C MET A 3 18.41 -63.75 -30.15
N ARG A 4 17.91 -63.77 -28.89
CA ARG A 4 16.68 -64.46 -28.38
C ARG A 4 16.51 -64.17 -26.87
N ARG A 5 15.50 -63.40 -26.41
CA ARG A 5 14.11 -63.75 -25.97
C ARG A 5 14.00 -64.81 -24.87
N GLY A 6 13.35 -64.45 -23.75
CA GLY A 6 12.73 -65.37 -22.77
C GLY A 6 12.10 -64.62 -21.60
N ILE A 7 10.75 -64.54 -21.58
CA ILE A 7 9.89 -63.94 -20.56
C ILE A 7 9.52 -65.00 -19.52
N THR A 8 9.42 -64.67 -18.23
CA THR A 8 8.37 -65.24 -17.37
C THR A 8 8.02 -64.31 -16.19
N LEU A 9 6.75 -63.91 -16.17
CA LEU A 9 6.04 -63.27 -15.06
C LEU A 9 5.68 -64.33 -14.02
N VAL A 10 5.89 -64.04 -12.73
CA VAL A 10 5.09 -64.63 -11.65
C VAL A 10 4.60 -63.52 -10.73
N LEU A 11 3.27 -63.41 -10.71
CA LEU A 11 2.47 -62.60 -9.81
C LEU A 11 2.63 -63.08 -8.36
N GLY A 12 2.99 -62.15 -7.47
CA GLY A 12 2.85 -62.31 -6.02
C GLY A 12 1.97 -61.20 -5.48
N VAL A 13 0.65 -61.40 -5.55
CA VAL A 13 -0.34 -60.56 -4.88
C VAL A 13 -0.26 -60.82 -3.38
N HIS A 14 0.18 -59.83 -2.60
CA HIS A 14 -0.18 -59.75 -1.20
C HIS A 14 -0.92 -58.44 -0.94
N ARG A 15 -2.25 -58.56 -0.91
CA ARG A 15 -3.14 -57.63 -0.21
C ARG A 15 -2.85 -57.75 1.29
N SER A 16 -2.33 -56.69 1.90
CA SER A 16 -2.45 -56.46 3.33
C SER A 16 -3.19 -55.14 3.55
N SER A 17 -4.38 -55.28 4.12
CA SER A 17 -5.30 -54.26 4.62
C SER A 17 -4.67 -52.93 5.03
N GLY A 18 -4.99 -51.86 4.29
CA GLY A 18 -4.72 -50.49 4.70
C GLY A 18 -5.57 -50.12 5.92
N ARG A 19 -4.98 -50.20 7.11
CA ARG A 19 -5.47 -49.47 8.29
C ARG A 19 -4.85 -48.07 8.27
N PHE A 20 -5.75 -47.10 8.45
CA PHE A 20 -5.51 -45.69 8.72
C PHE A 20 -4.21 -45.38 9.48
N SER A 21 -3.33 -44.59 8.85
CA SER A 21 -2.34 -43.75 9.54
C SER A 21 -2.50 -42.29 9.11
N ARG A 22 -3.61 -41.68 9.54
CA ARG A 22 -3.88 -40.23 9.36
C ARG A 22 -3.08 -39.32 10.31
N ALA A 23 -2.36 -39.88 11.27
CA ALA A 23 -1.66 -39.11 12.30
C ALA A 23 -0.26 -38.63 11.91
N THR A 24 0.41 -39.32 10.97
CA THR A 24 1.79 -39.01 10.55
C THR A 24 1.86 -37.92 9.48
N ASP A 25 0.84 -37.77 8.64
CA ASP A 25 0.80 -36.71 7.61
C ASP A 25 0.52 -35.32 8.21
N LYS A 26 -0.27 -35.25 9.28
CA LYS A 26 -0.56 -33.97 9.95
C LYS A 26 0.69 -33.39 10.61
N LYS A 27 1.48 -34.23 11.28
CA LYS A 27 2.77 -33.83 11.89
C LYS A 27 3.80 -33.37 10.85
N ARG A 28 3.91 -34.04 9.69
CA ARG A 28 4.81 -33.60 8.61
C ARG A 28 4.37 -32.30 7.96
N PHE A 29 3.06 -32.07 7.83
CA PHE A 29 2.50 -30.82 7.31
C PHE A 29 2.72 -29.65 8.28
N ASP A 30 2.54 -29.88 9.58
CA ASP A 30 2.74 -28.85 10.62
C ASP A 30 4.24 -28.54 10.82
N GLN A 31 5.12 -29.55 10.71
CA GLN A 31 6.57 -29.40 10.86
C GLN A 31 7.22 -28.68 9.67
N GLY A 32 6.75 -28.94 8.44
CA GLY A 32 7.19 -28.20 7.24
C GLY A 32 6.79 -26.72 7.24
N ARG A 33 5.65 -26.36 7.86
CA ARG A 33 5.28 -24.95 8.07
C ARG A 33 6.19 -24.25 9.07
N CYS A 34 6.53 -24.91 10.19
CA CYS A 34 7.38 -24.33 11.22
C CYS A 34 8.80 -24.02 10.73
N GLU A 35 9.38 -24.92 9.92
CA GLU A 35 10.70 -24.70 9.31
C GLU A 35 10.66 -23.63 8.19
N GLN A 36 9.59 -23.58 7.38
CA GLN A 36 9.40 -22.48 6.43
C GLN A 36 9.25 -21.13 7.14
N LEU A 37 8.55 -21.06 8.27
CA LEU A 37 8.36 -19.82 9.02
C LEU A 37 9.64 -19.23 9.60
N ASN A 38 10.64 -20.06 9.94
CA ASN A 38 11.94 -19.57 10.39
C ASN A 38 12.72 -18.90 9.24
N GLY A 39 12.61 -19.41 8.01
CA GLY A 39 13.16 -18.73 6.82
C GLY A 39 12.41 -17.48 6.39
N TRP A 40 11.17 -17.26 6.85
CA TRP A 40 10.37 -16.07 6.53
C TRP A 40 10.63 -14.90 7.50
N ARG A 41 11.19 -15.16 8.69
CA ARG A 41 11.58 -14.12 9.65
C ARG A 41 12.72 -13.23 9.13
N ASP A 42 13.54 -13.75 8.21
CA ASP A 42 14.62 -13.00 7.57
C ASP A 42 14.11 -11.95 6.56
N TRP A 43 12.85 -12.03 6.14
CA TRP A 43 12.30 -11.20 5.05
C TRP A 43 11.79 -9.84 5.54
N ALA A 44 11.09 -9.77 6.67
CA ALA A 44 10.63 -8.52 7.29
C ALA A 44 10.29 -8.72 8.77
N PRO A 45 10.49 -7.70 9.63
CA PRO A 45 10.16 -7.79 11.05
C PRO A 45 8.65 -7.95 11.27
N THR A 46 8.29 -8.67 12.33
CA THR A 46 6.89 -8.88 12.74
C THR A 46 6.45 -7.83 13.74
N LEU A 47 5.17 -7.47 13.73
CA LEU A 47 4.53 -6.59 14.72
C LEU A 47 3.95 -7.40 15.89
N LEU A 48 4.57 -8.53 16.20
CA LEU A 48 4.29 -9.35 17.39
C LEU A 48 5.59 -9.50 18.17
N PRO A 49 5.53 -9.58 19.51
CA PRO A 49 6.72 -9.78 20.32
C PRO A 49 7.50 -11.02 19.88
N SER A 50 8.81 -10.83 19.73
CA SER A 50 9.79 -11.84 19.37
C SER A 50 11.07 -11.61 20.18
N MET A 51 12.01 -12.56 20.13
CA MET A 51 13.31 -12.40 20.80
C MET A 51 14.07 -11.13 20.33
N ASP A 52 13.76 -10.63 19.14
CA ASP A 52 14.40 -9.47 18.52
C ASP A 52 13.61 -8.17 18.72
N THR A 53 12.45 -8.22 19.39
CA THR A 53 11.66 -7.01 19.67
C THR A 53 12.38 -6.19 20.74
N PRO A 54 12.72 -4.91 20.46
CA PRO A 54 13.35 -4.05 21.45
C PRO A 54 12.47 -3.92 22.69
N PRO A 55 13.06 -3.84 23.91
CA PRO A 55 12.29 -3.74 25.13
C PRO A 55 11.30 -2.57 25.08
N ALA A 56 10.16 -2.74 25.75
CA ALA A 56 9.14 -1.71 25.84
C ALA A 56 9.73 -0.44 26.47
N ILE A 57 9.67 0.67 25.74
CA ILE A 57 10.15 1.98 26.20
C ILE A 57 9.02 2.92 26.64
N ALA A 58 7.76 2.50 26.44
CA ALA A 58 6.55 3.21 26.85
C ALA A 58 5.42 2.22 27.12
N ARG A 59 4.39 2.65 27.85
CA ARG A 59 3.20 1.82 28.08
C ARG A 59 2.43 1.60 26.77
N PRO A 60 1.70 0.48 26.59
CA PRO A 60 0.91 0.24 25.38
C PRO A 60 -0.04 1.39 25.02
N ALA A 61 -0.67 2.02 26.03
CA ALA A 61 -1.54 3.18 25.82
C ALA A 61 -0.81 4.41 25.25
N GLU A 62 0.41 4.69 25.73
CA GLU A 62 1.25 5.79 25.26
C GLU A 62 1.75 5.50 23.84
N THR A 63 2.16 4.26 23.58
CA THR A 63 2.55 3.79 22.25
C THR A 63 1.39 3.91 21.25
N ALA A 64 0.19 3.49 21.65
CA ALA A 64 -1.01 3.63 20.83
C ALA A 64 -1.33 5.10 20.52
N ALA A 65 -1.25 5.98 21.54
CA ALA A 65 -1.47 7.41 21.37
C ALA A 65 -0.48 8.02 20.37
N PHE A 66 0.79 7.61 20.40
CA PHE A 66 1.79 8.03 19.40
C PHE A 66 1.36 7.65 17.98
N PHE A 67 1.03 6.39 17.71
CA PHE A 67 0.65 5.96 16.35
C PHE A 67 -0.63 6.65 15.88
N VAL A 68 -1.61 6.81 16.75
CA VAL A 68 -2.83 7.55 16.44
C VAL A 68 -2.51 9.01 16.09
N ALA A 69 -1.65 9.67 16.86
CA ALA A 69 -1.23 11.05 16.59
C ALA A 69 -0.38 11.20 15.32
N CYS A 70 0.37 10.17 14.94
CA CYS A 70 1.13 10.12 13.69
C CYS A 70 0.24 10.00 12.44
N PHE A 71 -1.06 9.73 12.59
CA PHE A 71 -1.96 9.65 11.44
C PHE A 71 -2.27 11.05 10.90
N ASP A 72 -1.57 11.46 9.85
CA ASP A 72 -1.94 12.61 9.02
C ASP A 72 -2.57 12.11 7.70
N PRO A 73 -3.89 12.34 7.47
CA PRO A 73 -4.56 11.97 6.22
C PRO A 73 -3.87 12.52 4.97
N PHE A 74 -3.28 13.72 5.04
CA PHE A 74 -2.54 14.31 3.92
C PHE A 74 -1.32 13.44 3.57
N VAL A 75 -0.48 13.16 4.57
CA VAL A 75 0.75 12.38 4.39
C VAL A 75 0.41 10.95 3.98
N PHE A 76 -0.56 10.33 4.63
CA PHE A 76 -1.00 8.97 4.33
C PHE A 76 -1.50 8.85 2.88
N SER A 77 -2.40 9.74 2.46
CA SER A 77 -2.93 9.75 1.08
C SER A 77 -1.83 9.97 0.05
N TYR A 78 -0.93 10.92 0.32
CA TYR A 78 0.24 11.15 -0.53
C TYR A 78 1.16 9.94 -0.59
N CYS A 79 1.17 9.07 0.42
CA CYS A 79 1.96 7.84 0.43
C CYS A 79 1.31 6.70 -0.36
N ILE A 80 -0.01 6.54 -0.30
CA ILE A 80 -0.71 5.38 -0.89
C ILE A 80 -1.17 5.59 -2.33
N PHE A 81 -1.46 6.82 -2.74
CA PHE A 81 -1.86 7.12 -4.11
C PHE A 81 -0.64 7.48 -4.95
N ASP A 82 -0.51 6.82 -6.10
CA ASP A 82 0.52 7.19 -7.05
C ASP A 82 0.29 8.61 -7.61
N PHE A 83 1.37 9.25 -8.04
CA PHE A 83 1.32 10.63 -8.49
C PHE A 83 0.41 10.80 -9.72
N ALA A 84 0.31 9.80 -10.58
CA ALA A 84 -0.57 9.82 -11.75
C ALA A 84 -2.05 9.87 -11.33
N THR A 85 -2.45 9.09 -10.32
CA THR A 85 -3.80 9.09 -9.74
C THR A 85 -4.12 10.43 -9.11
N ILE A 86 -3.16 11.03 -8.39
CA ILE A 86 -3.31 12.37 -7.82
C ILE A 86 -3.56 13.41 -8.92
N LEU A 87 -2.77 13.41 -10.00
CA LEU A 87 -2.95 14.34 -11.12
C LEU A 87 -4.25 14.11 -11.88
N HIS A 88 -4.63 12.85 -12.08
CA HIS A 88 -5.89 12.52 -12.74
C HIS A 88 -7.07 13.09 -11.97
N HIS A 89 -7.11 12.86 -10.65
CA HIS A 89 -8.19 13.35 -9.80
C HIS A 89 -8.16 14.87 -9.64
N ALA A 90 -6.99 15.50 -9.65
CA ALA A 90 -6.89 16.96 -9.73
C ALA A 90 -7.56 17.51 -10.99
N GLY A 91 -7.43 16.82 -12.13
CA GLY A 91 -8.14 17.16 -13.36
C GLY A 91 -9.65 16.97 -13.26
N GLU A 92 -10.12 15.91 -12.60
CA GLU A 92 -11.56 15.72 -12.35
C GLU A 92 -12.14 16.83 -11.47
N LEU A 93 -11.36 17.35 -10.52
CA LEU A 93 -11.74 18.46 -9.64
C LEU A 93 -11.47 19.85 -10.26
N SER A 94 -10.99 19.93 -11.50
CA SER A 94 -10.62 21.19 -12.18
C SER A 94 -9.58 22.03 -11.42
N GLU A 95 -8.62 21.38 -10.75
CA GLU A 95 -7.51 22.01 -10.04
C GLU A 95 -6.34 22.33 -10.99
N ASP A 96 -6.59 23.21 -11.96
CA ASP A 96 -5.67 23.54 -13.07
C ASP A 96 -4.30 24.04 -12.60
N GLU A 97 -4.23 24.71 -11.44
CA GLU A 97 -2.98 25.21 -10.87
C GLU A 97 -2.00 24.08 -10.55
N LEU A 98 -2.52 22.93 -10.12
CA LEU A 98 -1.73 21.73 -9.85
C LEU A 98 -1.23 21.08 -11.15
N LEU A 99 -2.05 21.12 -12.20
CA LEU A 99 -1.75 20.55 -13.51
C LEU A 99 -0.75 21.38 -14.32
N HIS A 100 -0.67 22.69 -14.08
CA HIS A 100 0.25 23.57 -14.81
C HIS A 100 1.73 23.24 -14.52
N ARG A 101 2.07 22.89 -13.27
CA ARG A 101 3.44 22.52 -12.86
C ARG A 101 3.41 21.36 -11.86
N PRO A 102 3.11 20.13 -12.31
CA PRO A 102 2.93 18.99 -11.41
C PRO A 102 4.22 18.63 -10.68
N GLY A 103 5.38 18.78 -11.34
CA GLY A 103 6.68 18.50 -10.74
C GLY A 103 6.97 19.25 -9.43
N ALA A 104 6.36 20.42 -9.23
CA ALA A 104 6.54 21.19 -8.00
C ALA A 104 5.76 20.61 -6.79
N MET A 105 4.93 19.59 -7.01
CA MET A 105 4.30 18.79 -5.95
C MET A 105 5.10 17.53 -5.60
N LEU A 106 6.23 17.27 -6.27
CA LEU A 106 7.07 16.11 -5.98
C LEU A 106 7.92 16.39 -4.74
N MET A 107 7.68 15.61 -3.70
CA MET A 107 8.44 15.63 -2.46
C MET A 107 8.63 14.22 -1.95
N SER A 108 9.80 13.94 -1.40
CA SER A 108 10.04 12.68 -0.70
C SER A 108 8.97 12.46 0.39
N PRO A 109 8.23 11.33 0.36
CA PRO A 109 7.25 11.00 1.41
C PRO A 109 7.89 10.96 2.80
N ARG A 110 9.16 10.56 2.90
CA ARG A 110 9.93 10.62 4.16
C ARG A 110 10.09 12.03 4.69
N SER A 111 10.28 13.01 3.82
CA SER A 111 10.40 14.42 4.23
C SER A 111 9.06 14.96 4.74
N LEU A 112 7.96 14.62 4.07
CA LEU A 112 6.60 14.98 4.52
C LEU A 112 6.25 14.35 5.87
N PHE A 113 6.67 13.11 6.09
CA PHE A 113 6.45 12.41 7.36
C PHE A 113 7.33 12.97 8.50
N ALA A 114 8.61 13.22 8.24
CA ALA A 114 9.55 13.67 9.27
C ALA A 114 9.36 15.13 9.67
N ASP A 115 8.94 16.00 8.75
CA ASP A 115 8.72 17.42 9.01
C ASP A 115 7.35 17.87 8.47
N PRO A 116 6.36 18.10 9.36
CA PRO A 116 5.06 18.63 8.96
C PRO A 116 5.12 19.97 8.22
N LYS A 117 6.19 20.75 8.38
CA LYS A 117 6.40 22.01 7.67
C LYS A 117 6.91 21.81 6.24
N ALA A 118 7.38 20.61 5.87
CA ALA A 118 7.86 20.32 4.54
C ALA A 118 6.78 20.57 3.46
N ARG A 119 5.49 20.37 3.79
CA ARG A 119 4.36 20.67 2.90
C ARG A 119 4.28 22.14 2.46
N PHE A 120 4.83 23.07 3.24
CA PHE A 120 4.83 24.49 2.87
C PHE A 120 5.78 24.80 1.71
N ARG A 121 6.73 23.90 1.38
CA ARG A 121 7.58 24.04 0.19
C ARG A 121 6.79 23.92 -1.12
N PHE A 122 5.56 23.40 -1.09
CA PHE A 122 4.65 23.46 -2.22
C PHE A 122 4.13 24.88 -2.50
N GLY A 123 4.19 25.78 -1.51
CA GLY A 123 3.44 27.04 -1.49
C GLY A 123 2.06 26.84 -0.86
N LEU A 124 1.55 27.86 -0.16
CA LEU A 124 0.33 27.76 0.66
C LEU A 124 -0.90 27.38 -0.18
N GLU A 125 -1.14 28.11 -1.27
CA GLU A 125 -2.30 27.88 -2.15
C GLU A 125 -2.27 26.47 -2.75
N ARG A 126 -1.12 26.08 -3.30
CA ARG A 126 -0.91 24.75 -3.87
C ARG A 126 -1.07 23.64 -2.85
N GLN A 127 -0.58 23.83 -1.63
CA GLN A 127 -0.74 22.86 -0.55
C GLN A 127 -2.21 22.66 -0.17
N GLN A 128 -3.00 23.74 -0.13
CA GLN A 128 -4.43 23.68 0.16
C GLN A 128 -5.17 22.91 -0.95
N ARG A 129 -4.93 23.24 -2.22
CA ARG A 129 -5.52 22.52 -3.36
C ARG A 129 -5.12 21.05 -3.38
N LEU A 130 -3.84 20.73 -3.15
CA LEU A 130 -3.39 19.34 -3.06
C LEU A 130 -4.06 18.61 -1.88
N ALA A 131 -4.27 19.29 -0.74
CA ALA A 131 -4.99 18.71 0.38
C ALA A 131 -6.45 18.37 0.01
N LEU A 132 -7.13 19.22 -0.76
CA LEU A 132 -8.49 18.94 -1.27
C LEU A 132 -8.50 17.67 -2.14
N VAL A 133 -7.57 17.58 -3.10
CA VAL A 133 -7.46 16.40 -3.99
C VAL A 133 -7.20 15.12 -3.18
N LEU A 134 -6.23 15.15 -2.26
CA LEU A 134 -5.87 14.00 -1.44
C LEU A 134 -6.98 13.59 -0.48
N GLN A 135 -7.67 14.55 0.13
CA GLN A 135 -8.81 14.28 1.00
C GLN A 135 -9.98 13.68 0.23
N SER A 136 -10.25 14.17 -0.99
CA SER A 136 -11.28 13.60 -1.88
C SER A 136 -10.94 12.16 -2.26
N LEU A 137 -9.71 11.89 -2.68
CA LEU A 137 -9.23 10.54 -2.99
C LEU A 137 -9.35 9.58 -1.80
N LEU A 138 -8.90 10.00 -0.62
CA LEU A 138 -8.97 9.16 0.57
C LEU A 138 -10.42 8.86 0.97
N ARG A 139 -11.30 9.85 0.88
CA ARG A 139 -12.73 9.68 1.17
C ARG A 139 -13.38 8.67 0.22
N GLY A 140 -13.18 8.84 -1.09
CA GLY A 140 -13.69 7.90 -2.08
C GLY A 140 -13.12 6.49 -1.91
N HIS A 141 -11.84 6.39 -1.51
CA HIS A 141 -11.23 5.11 -1.16
C HIS A 141 -11.89 4.48 0.07
N ASP A 142 -12.11 5.26 1.13
CA ASP A 142 -12.66 4.82 2.41
C ASP A 142 -14.13 4.40 2.30
N GLU A 143 -14.88 5.00 1.38
CA GLU A 143 -16.25 4.61 1.02
C GLU A 143 -16.32 3.30 0.22
N SER A 144 -15.21 2.85 -0.39
CA SER A 144 -15.22 1.62 -1.19
C SER A 144 -15.37 0.37 -0.32
N GLU A 145 -16.00 -0.68 -0.87
CA GLU A 145 -16.16 -1.99 -0.20
C GLU A 145 -14.84 -2.70 0.12
N ARG A 146 -13.75 -2.25 -0.52
CA ARG A 146 -12.41 -2.82 -0.36
C ARG A 146 -11.60 -2.11 0.71
N SER A 147 -12.10 -0.99 1.25
CA SER A 147 -11.40 -0.22 2.26
C SER A 147 -11.36 -0.97 3.60
N PRO A 148 -10.28 -0.80 4.40
CA PRO A 148 -10.25 -1.31 5.76
C PRO A 148 -11.39 -0.77 6.63
N PHE A 149 -11.88 0.45 6.39
CA PHE A 149 -13.00 1.03 7.13
C PHE A 149 -14.32 0.30 6.89
N THR A 150 -14.70 0.10 5.62
CA THR A 150 -15.93 -0.60 5.26
C THR A 150 -15.88 -2.05 5.74
N ARG A 151 -14.70 -2.67 5.66
CA ARG A 151 -14.48 -4.03 6.16
C ARG A 151 -14.53 -4.12 7.68
N ALA A 152 -13.93 -3.19 8.41
CA ALA A 152 -14.03 -3.12 9.86
C ALA A 152 -15.49 -3.01 10.31
N ARG A 153 -16.28 -2.13 9.66
CA ARG A 153 -17.71 -2.00 9.92
C ARG A 153 -18.46 -3.31 9.65
N ALA A 154 -18.18 -3.99 8.53
CA ALA A 154 -18.79 -5.27 8.20
C ALA A 154 -18.43 -6.39 9.20
N LEU A 155 -17.29 -6.29 9.87
CA LEU A 155 -16.86 -7.17 10.95
C LEU A 155 -17.43 -6.78 12.33
N GLY A 156 -18.27 -5.74 12.41
CA GLY A 156 -18.84 -5.27 13.67
C GLY A 156 -17.87 -4.50 14.56
N VAL A 157 -16.74 -4.04 14.02
CA VAL A 157 -15.74 -3.28 14.78
C VAL A 157 -16.27 -1.87 15.05
N GLN A 158 -16.45 -1.54 16.33
CA GLN A 158 -16.95 -0.23 16.76
C GLN A 158 -15.84 0.80 17.01
N CYS A 159 -14.60 0.36 17.22
CA CYS A 159 -13.49 1.25 17.54
C CYS A 159 -13.11 2.13 16.33
N PRO A 160 -13.30 3.46 16.39
CA PRO A 160 -13.06 4.34 15.25
C PRO A 160 -11.56 4.55 14.96
N MET A 161 -10.70 4.41 15.98
CA MET A 161 -9.26 4.66 15.83
C MET A 161 -8.47 3.43 15.41
N LEU A 162 -9.09 2.25 15.32
CA LEU A 162 -8.37 1.03 14.98
C LEU A 162 -7.78 1.09 13.56
N VAL A 163 -8.55 1.53 12.57
CA VAL A 163 -8.06 1.67 11.19
C VAL A 163 -6.99 2.78 11.07
N PRO A 164 -7.19 4.01 11.59
CA PRO A 164 -6.14 5.02 11.66
C PRO A 164 -4.86 4.52 12.32
N PHE A 165 -4.98 3.80 13.45
CA PHE A 165 -3.83 3.19 14.14
C PHE A 165 -3.08 2.23 13.22
N LEU A 166 -3.76 1.29 12.57
CA LEU A 166 -3.14 0.32 11.66
C LEU A 166 -2.46 0.99 10.45
N ARG A 167 -3.08 2.04 9.90
CA ARG A 167 -2.51 2.86 8.83
C ARG A 167 -1.23 3.54 9.26
N SER A 168 -1.22 4.15 10.45
CA SER A 168 -0.02 4.77 11.01
C SER A 168 1.08 3.77 11.30
N VAL A 169 0.75 2.58 11.81
CA VAL A 169 1.74 1.52 12.02
C VAL A 169 2.39 1.16 10.69
N CYS A 170 1.60 0.93 9.63
CA CYS A 170 2.13 0.65 8.29
C CYS A 170 3.02 1.79 7.77
N LEU A 171 2.58 3.03 7.95
CA LEU A 171 3.35 4.22 7.56
C LEU A 171 4.70 4.28 8.30
N CYS A 172 4.70 4.16 9.63
CA CYS A 172 5.89 4.18 10.47
C CYS A 172 6.88 3.06 10.10
N MET A 173 6.39 1.85 9.82
CA MET A 173 7.24 0.72 9.40
C MET A 173 7.98 1.04 8.10
N GLU A 174 7.28 1.56 7.10
CA GLU A 174 7.86 1.85 5.77
C GLU A 174 8.76 3.09 5.77
N MET A 175 8.48 4.04 6.67
CA MET A 175 9.37 5.15 6.95
C MET A 175 10.61 4.73 7.77
N LYS A 176 10.67 3.48 8.24
CA LYS A 176 11.70 2.95 9.13
C LYS A 176 11.82 3.77 10.42
N HIS A 177 10.68 4.20 10.95
CA HIS A 177 10.64 4.95 12.20
C HIS A 177 11.15 4.07 13.35
N PRO A 178 12.07 4.54 14.20
CA PRO A 178 12.69 3.71 15.26
C PRO A 178 11.67 3.17 16.26
N PHE A 179 10.56 3.88 16.45
CA PHE A 179 9.47 3.49 17.34
C PHE A 179 8.50 2.46 16.72
N ALA A 180 8.64 2.12 15.43
CA ALA A 180 7.62 1.34 14.72
C ALA A 180 7.42 -0.07 15.32
N LEU A 181 8.50 -0.71 15.79
CA LEU A 181 8.46 -2.03 16.41
C LEU A 181 7.73 -2.06 17.76
N GLN A 182 7.58 -0.91 18.44
CA GLN A 182 6.85 -0.83 19.69
C GLN A 182 5.35 -1.14 19.51
N ALA A 183 4.83 -1.06 18.28
CA ALA A 183 3.47 -1.49 17.96
C ALA A 183 3.19 -2.95 18.39
N ALA A 184 4.22 -3.80 18.49
CA ALA A 184 4.10 -5.18 18.95
C ALA A 184 3.43 -5.29 20.34
N TYR A 185 3.79 -4.41 21.27
CA TYR A 185 3.21 -4.38 22.61
C TYR A 185 1.75 -3.91 22.62
N VAL A 186 1.36 -3.09 21.64
CA VAL A 186 -0.06 -2.69 21.47
C VAL A 186 -0.87 -3.86 20.91
N PHE A 187 -0.33 -4.59 19.94
CA PHE A 187 -0.98 -5.80 19.41
C PHE A 187 -1.14 -6.88 20.49
N GLU A 188 -0.11 -7.11 21.30
CA GLU A 188 -0.17 -8.04 22.42
C GLU A 188 -1.29 -7.67 23.41
N GLU A 189 -1.37 -6.39 23.80
CA GLU A 189 -2.39 -5.89 24.73
C GLU A 189 -3.81 -6.01 24.14
N LEU A 190 -4.00 -5.71 22.86
CA LEU A 190 -5.29 -5.90 22.17
C LEU A 190 -5.68 -7.39 22.07
N LEU A 191 -4.71 -8.30 21.90
CA LEU A 191 -4.97 -9.73 21.85
C LEU A 191 -5.31 -10.29 23.24
N ALA A 192 -4.55 -9.90 24.27
CA ALA A 192 -4.71 -10.37 25.64
C ALA A 192 -5.95 -9.79 26.31
N ASN A 193 -6.10 -8.47 26.28
CA ASN A 193 -7.09 -7.75 27.08
C ASN A 193 -8.22 -7.14 26.22
N GLY A 194 -8.02 -7.01 24.91
CA GLY A 194 -9.00 -6.37 24.02
C GLY A 194 -9.11 -4.87 24.20
N PHE A 195 -8.29 -4.28 25.06
CA PHE A 195 -8.39 -2.87 25.44
C PHE A 195 -7.00 -2.31 25.71
N VAL A 196 -6.67 -1.20 25.05
CA VAL A 196 -5.43 -0.45 25.29
C VAL A 196 -5.75 0.93 25.85
N SER A 197 -6.78 1.57 25.31
CA SER A 197 -7.28 2.86 25.76
C SER A 197 -8.76 3.02 25.41
N SER A 198 -9.40 4.08 25.93
CA SER A 198 -10.78 4.43 25.57
C SER A 198 -10.98 4.66 24.06
N THR A 199 -9.91 4.96 23.33
CA THR A 199 -9.94 5.22 21.89
C THR A 199 -9.45 4.05 21.05
N LEU A 200 -8.72 3.08 21.61
CA LEU A 200 -8.19 1.91 20.91
C LEU A 200 -8.50 0.60 21.67
N TYR A 201 -9.42 -0.18 21.11
CA TYR A 201 -9.89 -1.45 21.68
C TYR A 201 -10.43 -2.37 20.56
N VAL A 202 -10.55 -3.67 20.88
CA VAL A 202 -11.18 -4.69 20.06
C VAL A 202 -12.04 -5.56 20.96
N GLU A 203 -13.35 -5.54 20.72
CA GLU A 203 -14.32 -6.31 21.50
C GLU A 203 -14.31 -7.80 21.11
N GLY A 204 -14.87 -8.64 21.99
CA GLY A 204 -15.05 -10.07 21.76
C GLY A 204 -14.06 -10.94 22.54
N ALA A 205 -14.23 -12.27 22.41
CA ALA A 205 -13.36 -13.24 23.04
C ALA A 205 -11.97 -13.25 22.39
N SER A 206 -10.95 -13.77 23.07
CA SER A 206 -9.55 -13.78 22.58
C SER A 206 -9.42 -14.31 21.14
N ARG A 207 -10.15 -15.38 20.81
CA ARG A 207 -10.16 -15.95 19.45
C ARG A 207 -10.76 -15.00 18.41
N ASP A 208 -11.87 -14.35 18.75
CA ASP A 208 -12.55 -13.39 17.85
C ASP A 208 -11.72 -12.13 17.65
N ARG A 209 -11.05 -11.66 18.72
CA ARG A 209 -10.10 -10.55 18.64
C ARG A 209 -8.92 -10.88 17.73
N SER A 210 -8.34 -12.07 17.89
CA SER A 210 -7.24 -12.54 17.04
C SER A 210 -7.65 -12.59 15.57
N ARG A 211 -8.81 -13.18 15.26
CA ARG A 211 -9.35 -13.24 13.90
C ARG A 211 -9.63 -11.85 13.32
N THR A 212 -10.25 -10.97 14.10
CA THR A 212 -10.57 -9.60 13.68
C THR A 212 -9.30 -8.80 13.40
N LEU A 213 -8.33 -8.85 14.31
CA LEU A 213 -7.04 -8.20 14.14
C LEU A 213 -6.28 -8.76 12.93
N ALA A 214 -6.24 -10.07 12.75
CA ALA A 214 -5.60 -10.70 11.60
C ALA A 214 -6.16 -10.14 10.28
N GLN A 215 -7.48 -10.12 10.13
CA GLN A 215 -8.14 -9.62 8.92
C GLN A 215 -7.87 -8.14 8.68
N LEU A 216 -7.96 -7.30 9.71
CA LEU A 216 -7.73 -5.87 9.56
C LEU A 216 -6.27 -5.53 9.31
N VAL A 217 -5.33 -6.24 9.94
CA VAL A 217 -3.89 -6.10 9.68
C VAL A 217 -3.56 -6.51 8.24
N LEU A 218 -4.13 -7.62 7.74
CA LEU A 218 -3.95 -8.03 6.35
C LEU A 218 -4.53 -7.01 5.36
N LEU A 219 -5.67 -6.39 5.69
CA LEU A 219 -6.27 -5.34 4.86
C LEU A 219 -5.44 -4.06 4.86
N ALA A 220 -4.95 -3.62 6.03
CA ALA A 220 -4.05 -2.47 6.12
C ALA A 220 -2.72 -2.74 5.39
N ALA A 221 -2.19 -3.96 5.52
CA ALA A 221 -1.01 -4.40 4.78
C ALA A 221 -1.22 -4.31 3.28
N LYS A 222 -2.36 -4.80 2.77
CA LYS A 222 -2.72 -4.76 1.35
C LYS A 222 -2.95 -3.33 0.85
N GLU A 223 -3.64 -2.51 1.63
CA GLU A 223 -3.89 -1.10 1.32
C GLU A 223 -2.58 -0.33 1.17
N PHE A 224 -1.70 -0.45 2.16
CA PHE A 224 -0.47 0.32 2.17
C PHE A 224 0.63 -0.30 1.30
N GLY A 225 0.63 -1.63 1.14
CA GLY A 225 1.76 -2.42 0.63
C GLY A 225 2.81 -2.70 1.71
N CYS A 226 2.41 -2.98 2.96
CA CYS A 226 3.33 -3.16 4.09
C CYS A 226 3.63 -4.65 4.32
N GLU A 227 4.87 -5.05 4.04
CA GLU A 227 5.31 -6.45 4.16
C GLU A 227 5.33 -6.93 5.63
N SER A 228 5.74 -6.05 6.55
CA SER A 228 5.78 -6.38 7.98
C SER A 228 4.37 -6.63 8.56
N ALA A 229 3.40 -5.80 8.16
CA ALA A 229 2.00 -5.99 8.52
C ALA A 229 1.42 -7.25 7.85
N LEU A 230 1.77 -7.53 6.60
CA LEU A 230 1.35 -8.75 5.91
C LEU A 230 1.78 -10.00 6.69
N LEU A 231 3.06 -10.10 7.04
CA LEU A 231 3.60 -11.22 7.82
C LEU A 231 2.89 -11.33 9.17
N THR A 232 2.72 -10.21 9.87
CA THR A 232 2.01 -10.16 11.16
C THR A 232 0.60 -10.70 11.05
N GLY A 233 -0.17 -10.22 10.06
CA GLY A 233 -1.54 -10.68 9.83
C GLY A 233 -1.60 -12.17 9.50
N MET A 234 -0.66 -12.66 8.69
CA MET A 234 -0.54 -14.09 8.39
C MET A 234 -0.21 -14.94 9.63
N LEU A 235 0.64 -14.43 10.54
CA LEU A 235 0.97 -15.11 11.80
C LEU A 235 -0.27 -15.25 12.69
N LEU A 236 -1.08 -14.20 12.79
CA LEU A 236 -2.33 -14.20 13.56
C LEU A 236 -3.41 -15.11 12.94
N ASP A 237 -3.46 -15.17 11.60
CA ASP A 237 -4.47 -15.96 10.88
C ASP A 237 -4.14 -17.47 10.83
N LYS A 238 -2.95 -17.91 11.26
CA LYS A 238 -2.50 -19.31 11.16
C LYS A 238 -3.45 -20.32 11.79
N GLU A 239 -4.03 -19.97 12.92
CA GLU A 239 -4.94 -20.86 13.67
C GLU A 239 -6.34 -20.93 13.05
N HIS A 240 -6.63 -20.01 12.11
CA HIS A 240 -7.95 -19.82 11.51
C HIS A 240 -8.00 -20.22 10.03
N ALA A 241 -6.84 -20.35 9.38
CA ALA A 241 -6.74 -20.64 7.96
C ALA A 241 -7.28 -22.02 7.58
N SER A 242 -8.34 -22.04 6.78
CA SER A 242 -8.88 -23.22 6.12
C SER A 242 -8.21 -23.48 4.75
N PRO A 243 -8.23 -24.73 4.22
CA PRO A 243 -7.63 -25.05 2.93
C PRO A 243 -8.17 -24.19 1.77
N HIS A 244 -9.47 -23.88 1.77
CA HIS A 244 -10.13 -23.06 0.74
C HIS A 244 -9.68 -21.60 0.76
N GLU A 245 -9.19 -21.10 1.89
CA GLU A 245 -8.68 -19.74 2.03
C GLU A 245 -7.24 -19.57 1.51
N THR A 246 -6.55 -20.67 1.19
CA THR A 246 -5.14 -20.64 0.72
C THR A 246 -5.00 -19.87 -0.60
N VAL A 247 -5.93 -20.03 -1.55
CA VAL A 247 -5.91 -19.30 -2.83
C VAL A 247 -6.21 -17.81 -2.62
N ALA A 248 -7.14 -17.48 -1.73
CA ALA A 248 -7.47 -16.11 -1.38
C ALA A 248 -6.26 -15.41 -0.71
N LEU A 249 -5.57 -16.13 0.17
CA LEU A 249 -4.35 -15.67 0.82
C LEU A 249 -3.22 -15.42 -0.19
N GLY A 250 -3.01 -16.35 -1.14
CA GLY A 250 -2.01 -16.16 -2.21
C GLY A 250 -2.28 -14.91 -3.06
N ARG A 251 -3.55 -14.65 -3.40
CA ARG A 251 -3.95 -13.40 -4.07
C ARG A 251 -3.69 -12.18 -3.21
N LEU A 252 -4.00 -12.25 -1.90
CA LEU A 252 -3.76 -11.15 -0.97
C LEU A 252 -2.26 -10.83 -0.90
N VAL A 253 -1.40 -11.84 -0.73
CA VAL A 253 0.06 -11.69 -0.73
C VAL A 253 0.53 -11.03 -2.03
N ALA A 254 0.12 -11.55 -3.19
CA ALA A 254 0.50 -10.99 -4.48
C ALA A 254 0.07 -9.52 -4.65
N CYS A 255 -1.17 -9.19 -4.26
CA CYS A 255 -1.67 -7.81 -4.29
C CYS A 255 -0.88 -6.89 -3.36
N THR A 256 -0.53 -7.36 -2.15
CA THR A 256 0.23 -6.57 -1.17
C THR A 256 1.64 -6.28 -1.67
N LEU A 257 2.34 -7.29 -2.21
CA LEU A 257 3.68 -7.10 -2.79
C LEU A 257 3.65 -6.20 -4.02
N ALA A 258 2.67 -6.36 -4.91
CA ALA A 258 2.48 -5.46 -6.04
C ALA A 258 2.15 -4.02 -5.61
N ALA A 259 1.42 -3.83 -4.50
CA ALA A 259 1.22 -2.52 -3.90
C ALA A 259 2.52 -1.93 -3.35
N ALA A 260 3.34 -2.74 -2.68
CA ALA A 260 4.66 -2.33 -2.17
C ALA A 260 5.58 -1.87 -3.31
N ASP A 261 5.67 -2.63 -4.41
CA ASP A 261 6.51 -2.30 -5.56
C ASP A 261 6.06 -1.01 -6.26
N ARG A 262 4.75 -0.86 -6.51
CA ARG A 262 4.19 0.38 -7.08
C ARG A 262 4.49 1.58 -6.20
N ARG A 263 4.31 1.44 -4.88
CA ARG A 263 4.64 2.48 -3.91
C ARG A 263 6.12 2.84 -3.95
N ARG A 264 7.03 1.85 -3.97
CA ARG A 264 8.49 2.10 -4.05
C ARG A 264 8.86 2.87 -5.33
N LEU A 265 8.29 2.50 -6.47
CA LEU A 265 8.52 3.18 -7.74
C LEU A 265 7.99 4.62 -7.73
N ASP A 266 6.78 4.83 -7.22
CA ASP A 266 6.17 6.15 -7.11
C ASP A 266 6.91 7.05 -6.09
N TRP A 267 7.32 6.50 -4.96
CA TRP A 267 8.13 7.23 -3.98
C TRP A 267 9.49 7.63 -4.55
N ALA A 268 10.10 6.79 -5.40
CA ALA A 268 11.32 7.14 -6.11
C ALA A 268 11.11 8.29 -7.10
N LEU A 269 9.94 8.37 -7.75
CA LEU A 269 9.55 9.53 -8.57
C LEU A 269 9.39 10.78 -7.71
N LYS A 270 8.61 10.70 -6.63
CA LYS A 270 8.34 11.80 -5.69
C LYS A 270 9.60 12.35 -5.04
N ALA A 271 10.57 11.48 -4.71
CA ALA A 271 11.85 11.89 -4.12
C ALA A 271 12.80 12.60 -5.09
N ARG A 272 12.69 12.37 -6.41
CA ARG A 272 13.60 12.96 -7.41
C ARG A 272 13.40 14.47 -7.63
N GLY A 273 12.29 15.05 -7.15
CA GLY A 273 12.04 16.50 -7.15
C GLY A 273 11.85 17.17 -8.52
N ALA A 274 12.13 16.48 -9.63
CA ALA A 274 11.91 16.98 -10.98
C ALA A 274 11.54 15.84 -11.95
N VAL A 275 10.50 16.07 -12.74
CA VAL A 275 10.03 15.15 -13.78
C VAL A 275 10.90 15.33 -15.02
N ARG A 276 11.70 14.33 -15.41
CA ARG A 276 12.51 14.37 -16.66
C ARG A 276 11.71 14.10 -17.95
N ARG A 277 10.46 13.64 -17.84
CA ARG A 277 9.56 13.33 -18.98
C ARG A 277 8.15 13.78 -18.66
N THR A 278 7.49 14.53 -19.55
CA THR A 278 6.08 14.92 -19.41
C THR A 278 5.23 13.69 -19.09
N LEU A 279 4.78 13.55 -17.83
CA LEU A 279 3.91 12.46 -17.40
C LEU A 279 2.55 12.70 -18.03
N LYS A 280 2.11 11.83 -18.94
CA LYS A 280 0.73 11.83 -19.40
C LYS A 280 -0.11 11.00 -18.43
N PRO A 281 -1.40 11.30 -18.24
CA PRO A 281 -2.31 10.46 -17.46
C PRO A 281 -2.36 8.99 -17.93
N GLN A 282 -2.00 8.76 -19.20
CA GLN A 282 -1.88 7.46 -19.85
C GLN A 282 -0.62 6.67 -19.43
N ASP A 283 0.37 7.34 -18.84
CA ASP A 283 1.65 6.79 -18.42
C ASP A 283 1.65 6.35 -16.94
N GLY A 284 0.48 6.32 -16.30
CA GLY A 284 0.31 5.78 -14.94
C GLY A 284 0.51 4.26 -14.86
N TRP A 285 0.73 3.74 -13.66
CA TRP A 285 0.89 2.30 -13.42
C TRP A 285 -0.43 1.52 -13.39
N THR A 286 -1.56 2.21 -13.58
CA THR A 286 -2.91 1.64 -13.61
C THR A 286 -3.47 1.73 -15.03
N LEU A 287 -3.57 0.57 -15.69
CA LEU A 287 -4.36 0.43 -16.92
C LEU A 287 -5.85 0.38 -16.53
N GLY A 288 -6.53 1.53 -16.58
CA GLY A 288 -8.00 1.65 -16.62
C GLY A 288 -8.46 2.06 -18.03
N PRO A 289 -9.66 1.66 -18.48
CA PRO A 289 -9.97 1.52 -19.90
C PRO A 289 -9.92 2.86 -20.64
N SER A 290 -9.15 2.86 -21.73
CA SER A 290 -9.01 3.99 -22.64
C SER A 290 -10.36 4.30 -23.29
N ARG A 291 -10.95 5.46 -22.99
CA ARG A 291 -11.94 6.05 -23.91
C ARG A 291 -11.17 6.89 -24.94
N PRO A 292 -11.40 6.68 -26.25
CA PRO A 292 -10.79 7.51 -27.26
C PRO A 292 -11.56 8.83 -27.34
N LEU A 293 -10.91 9.94 -26.97
CA LEU A 293 -11.38 11.25 -27.41
C LEU A 293 -10.79 11.52 -28.79
N VAL A 294 -11.55 11.10 -29.80
CA VAL A 294 -11.43 11.50 -31.19
C VAL A 294 -12.46 12.59 -31.42
N PHE A 295 -12.04 13.85 -31.57
CA PHE A 295 -11.94 14.52 -32.88
C PHE A 295 -11.46 15.97 -32.74
N THR A 296 -10.64 16.34 -33.72
CA THR A 296 -10.00 17.63 -34.02
C THR A 296 -10.97 18.78 -34.29
N ARG A 297 -10.53 20.03 -34.07
CA ARG A 297 -10.73 21.12 -35.04
C ARG A 297 -9.52 22.05 -35.12
N HIS A 298 -9.20 22.38 -36.37
CA HIS A 298 -8.09 23.15 -36.91
C HIS A 298 -7.75 24.45 -36.16
N ARG A 299 -6.46 24.71 -35.97
CA ARG A 299 -5.91 26.07 -35.87
C ARG A 299 -5.10 26.34 -37.14
N GLU A 300 -5.61 27.26 -37.95
CA GLU A 300 -4.82 27.94 -38.98
C GLU A 300 -3.77 28.84 -38.30
N CYS A 301 -2.54 28.81 -38.82
CA CYS A 301 -1.44 29.67 -38.42
C CYS A 301 -1.45 30.98 -39.24
N PRO A 302 -1.23 32.15 -38.63
CA PRO A 302 -0.66 33.29 -39.35
C PRO A 302 0.87 33.29 -39.18
N LYS A 303 1.57 33.30 -40.31
CA LYS A 303 3.03 33.45 -40.40
C LYS A 303 3.45 34.85 -39.94
N MET A 304 4.55 34.90 -39.17
CA MET A 304 5.29 36.10 -38.83
C MET A 304 5.83 36.80 -40.08
N VAL A 305 5.54 38.09 -40.24
CA VAL A 305 6.25 39.00 -41.14
C VAL A 305 7.35 39.70 -40.33
N LYS A 306 8.62 39.46 -40.68
CA LYS A 306 9.77 40.20 -40.16
C LYS A 306 10.08 41.37 -41.09
N GLN A 307 10.31 42.52 -40.47
CA GLN A 307 10.71 43.80 -41.05
C GLN A 307 12.01 43.69 -41.88
N ARG A 308 12.09 44.49 -42.94
CA ARG A 308 13.34 44.99 -43.53
C ARG A 308 13.22 46.50 -43.71
N THR A 309 14.15 47.22 -43.10
CA THR A 309 14.42 48.66 -43.21
C THR A 309 15.56 48.91 -44.18
N ALA A 310 15.43 49.97 -45.00
CA ALA A 310 16.46 50.85 -45.59
C ALA A 310 15.72 51.74 -46.63
N ALA A 311 15.46 53.03 -46.40
CA ALA A 311 16.37 54.20 -46.46
C ALA A 311 16.73 54.64 -47.89
N GLU A 312 16.58 55.96 -48.13
CA GLU A 312 17.01 56.79 -49.28
C GLU A 312 16.11 56.74 -50.53
N SER A 313 15.75 57.83 -51.23
CA SER A 313 16.14 59.25 -51.19
C SER A 313 15.12 60.13 -51.98
N ASN A 314 15.09 61.40 -51.60
CA ASN A 314 14.63 62.64 -52.24
C ASN A 314 14.18 62.68 -53.71
N MET A 315 13.10 63.43 -53.98
CA MET A 315 13.02 64.65 -54.83
C MET A 315 11.56 65.18 -54.78
N GLU A 316 11.29 66.41 -54.30
CA GLU A 316 11.19 67.65 -55.12
C GLU A 316 10.00 67.59 -56.13
N THR A 317 9.04 68.50 -56.24
CA THR A 317 8.77 69.87 -55.72
C THR A 317 7.31 70.28 -56.13
N PRO A 318 6.83 71.55 -56.10
CA PRO A 318 5.54 71.91 -55.50
C PRO A 318 4.48 72.49 -56.47
N ALA A 319 3.26 72.72 -55.95
CA ALA A 319 2.45 73.94 -56.07
C ALA A 319 1.19 73.79 -55.20
#